data_AF-A0A6B1HB03-F1
#
_entry.id   AF-A0A6B1HB03-F1
#
_cell.length_a   1.000
_cell.length_b   1.000
_cell.length_c   1.000
_cell.angle_alpha   90.00
_cell.angle_beta   90.00
_cell.angle_gamma   90.00
#
_symmetry.space_group_name_H-M   'P 1'
#
loop_
_entity.id
_entity.type
_entity.pdbx_description
1 polymer ?
#
loop_
_entity_poly.entity_id
_entity_poly.type
_entity_poly.pdbx_seq_one_letter_code
_entity_poly.pdbx_strand_id
1 'polypeptide(L)' 'MRTTIILPDGLAEQVKRHAVERGCTFTSLVTDGLHLVLQGPSGDPPPPLPAYHGDGQILVDLTDKEALWEALDADGWR' A
#
# COMPACT_ATOMS: atom_id res chain seq x y z
N MET A 1 6.29 -19.77 -8.95
CA MET A 1 6.16 -20.55 -10.21
C MET A 1 7.45 -20.39 -11.01
N ARG A 2 7.92 -21.43 -11.72
CA ARG A 2 9.06 -21.32 -12.65
C ARG A 2 8.53 -21.11 -14.06
N THR A 3 8.92 -20.01 -14.68
CA THR A 3 8.52 -19.65 -16.05
C THR A 3 9.77 -19.47 -16.90
N THR A 4 9.74 -19.98 -18.12
CA THR A 4 10.79 -19.72 -19.12
C THR A 4 10.29 -18.66 -20.08
N ILE A 5 11.05 -17.58 -20.25
CA ILE A 5 10.78 -16.50 -21.20
C ILE A 5 11.93 -16.38 -22.18
N ILE A 6 11.65 -15.98 -23.41
CA ILE A 6 12.67 -15.68 -24.40
C ILE A 6 13.02 -14.20 -24.28
N LEU A 7 14.29 -13.90 -24.02
CA LEU A 7 14.81 -12.54 -23.91
C LEU A 7 15.91 -12.35 -24.97
N PRO A 8 15.92 -11.25 -25.74
CA PRO A 8 17.04 -10.94 -26.61
C PRO A 8 18.33 -10.80 -25.80
N ASP A 9 19.44 -11.35 -26.31
CA ASP A 9 20.73 -11.38 -25.59
C ASP A 9 21.18 -9.98 -25.12
N GLY A 10 21.04 -8.98 -26.00
CA GLY A 10 21.38 -7.60 -25.68
C GLY A 10 20.55 -7.02 -24.52
N LEU A 11 19.30 -7.47 -24.36
CA LEU A 11 18.46 -7.05 -23.24
C LEU A 11 18.86 -7.80 -21.96
N ALA A 12 19.17 -9.10 -22.05
CA ALA A 12 19.63 -9.88 -20.91
C ALA A 12 20.93 -9.29 -20.31
N GLU A 13 21.89 -8.89 -21.15
CA GLU A 13 23.12 -8.26 -20.69
C GLU A 13 22.88 -6.89 -20.04
N GLN A 14 21.95 -6.09 -20.57
CA GLN A 14 21.56 -4.82 -19.94
C GLN A 14 20.95 -5.03 -18.56
N VAL A 15 20.05 -6.00 -18.41
CA VAL A 15 19.42 -6.32 -17.12
C VAL A 15 20.45 -6.82 -16.12
N LYS A 16 21.39 -7.69 -16.53
CA LYS A 16 22.48 -8.16 -15.67
C LYS A 16 23.33 -6.99 -15.15
N ARG A 17 23.76 -6.09 -16.04
CA ARG A 17 24.55 -4.91 -15.66
C ARG A 17 23.79 -4.04 -14.67
N HIS A 18 22.52 -3.75 -14.95
CA HIS A 18 21.70 -2.91 -14.09
C HIS A 18 21.41 -3.55 -12.72
N ALA A 19 21.25 -4.88 -12.66
CA ALA A 19 21.08 -5.61 -11.42
C ALA A 19 22.34 -5.52 -10.53
N VAL A 20 23.54 -5.62 -11.13
CA VAL A 20 24.80 -5.41 -10.40
C VAL A 20 24.91 -3.99 -9.87
N GLU A 21 24.61 -2.98 -10.70
CA GLU A 21 24.62 -1.56 -10.30
C GLU A 21 23.67 -1.27 -9.13
N ARG A 22 22.49 -1.91 -9.09
CA ARG A 22 21.51 -1.79 -8.00
C ARG A 22 21.76 -2.71 -6.81
N GLY A 23 22.73 -3.62 -6.90
CA GLY A 23 22.98 -4.63 -5.87
C GLY A 23 21.84 -5.64 -5.69
N CYS A 24 21.07 -5.93 -6.75
CA CYS A 24 19.97 -6.90 -6.72
C CYS A 24 20.21 -8.05 -7.70
N THR A 25 19.29 -9.03 -7.71
CA THR A 25 19.37 -10.17 -8.64
C THR A 25 18.63 -9.87 -9.94
N PHE A 26 19.06 -10.52 -11.03
CA PHE A 26 18.37 -10.47 -12.33
C PHE A 26 16.87 -10.75 -12.21
N THR A 27 16.51 -11.80 -11.47
CA THR A 27 15.11 -12.20 -11.26
C THR A 27 14.32 -11.15 -10.50
N SER A 28 14.90 -10.52 -9.47
CA SER A 28 14.25 -9.42 -8.74
C SER A 28 13.94 -8.27 -9.70
N LEU A 29 14.92 -7.85 -10.50
CA LEU A 29 14.75 -6.74 -11.42
C LEU A 29 13.67 -7.00 -12.49
N VAL A 30 13.60 -8.23 -13.01
CA VAL A 30 12.54 -8.64 -13.94
C VAL A 30 11.17 -8.64 -13.25
N THR A 31 11.11 -9.11 -12.00
CA THR A 31 9.87 -9.16 -11.22
C THR A 31 9.34 -7.76 -10.91
N ASP A 32 10.22 -6.84 -10.52
CA ASP A 32 9.87 -5.44 -10.27
C ASP A 32 9.35 -4.77 -11.55
N GLY A 33 10.01 -5.02 -12.69
CA GLY A 33 9.54 -4.53 -13.99
C GLY A 33 8.14 -5.04 -14.35
N LEU A 34 7.87 -6.33 -14.11
CA LEU A 34 6.53 -6.89 -14.31
C LEU A 34 5.49 -6.25 -13.37
N HIS A 35 5.84 -6.01 -12.11
CA HIS A 35 4.94 -5.33 -11.18
C HIS A 35 4.56 -3.93 -11.67
N LEU A 36 5.52 -3.15 -12.17
CA LEU A 36 5.24 -1.82 -12.70
C LEU A 36 4.30 -1.85 -13.90
N VAL A 37 4.46 -2.83 -14.80
CA VAL A 37 3.58 -2.99 -15.96
C VAL A 37 2.17 -3.42 -15.51
N LEU A 38 2.07 -4.31 -14.53
CA LEU A 38 0.79 -4.84 -14.05
C LEU A 38 0.02 -3.86 -13.16
N GLN A 39 0.71 -2.96 -12.46
CA GLN A 39 0.06 -1.92 -11.64
C GLN A 39 -0.74 -0.93 -12.49
N GLY A 40 -0.44 -0.80 -13.79
CA GLY A 40 -1.08 0.17 -14.68
C GLY A 40 -0.79 1.61 -14.26
N PRO A 41 -1.36 2.61 -14.94
CA PRO A 41 -1.38 3.97 -14.39
C PRO A 41 -2.10 3.91 -13.04
N SER A 42 -1.48 4.49 -12.00
CA SER A 42 -2.12 4.68 -10.71
C SER A 42 -3.51 5.25 -10.98
N GLY A 43 -4.56 4.58 -10.50
CA GLY A 43 -5.89 5.15 -10.52
C GLY A 43 -5.88 6.53 -9.88
N ASP A 44 -6.90 7.35 -10.16
CA ASP A 44 -6.99 8.68 -9.58
C ASP A 44 -6.73 8.62 -8.07
N PRO A 45 -5.95 9.56 -7.52
CA PRO A 45 -5.67 9.58 -6.10
C PRO A 45 -7.00 9.52 -5.34
N PRO A 46 -7.07 8.75 -4.23
CA PRO A 46 -8.29 8.66 -3.47
C PRO A 46 -8.75 10.08 -3.10
N PRO A 47 -10.07 10.34 -3.12
CA PRO A 47 -10.58 11.66 -2.75
C PRO A 47 -10.05 12.02 -1.35
N PRO A 48 -9.72 13.30 -1.11
CA PRO A 48 -9.22 13.72 0.19
C PRO A 48 -10.25 13.35 1.27
N LEU A 49 -9.82 12.53 2.22
CA LEU A 49 -10.62 12.21 3.39
C LEU A 49 -10.68 13.45 4.30
N PRO A 50 -11.80 13.70 4.99
CA PRO A 50 -11.88 14.78 5.96
C PRO A 50 -10.83 14.55 7.06
N ALA A 51 -9.91 15.51 7.19
CA ALA A 51 -8.96 15.56 8.29
C ALA A 51 -9.58 16.41 9.40
N TYR A 52 -9.91 15.77 10.52
CA TYR A 52 -10.35 16.47 11.73
C TYR A 52 -9.11 16.85 12.53
N HIS A 53 -8.82 18.14 12.59
CA HIS A 53 -7.88 18.70 13.55
C HIS A 53 -8.69 19.30 14.68
N GLY A 54 -8.53 18.77 15.89
CA GLY A 54 -9.29 19.23 17.04
C GLY A 54 -8.60 18.88 18.36
N ASP A 55 -8.84 19.75 19.32
CA ASP A 55 -8.76 19.61 20.77
C ASP A 55 -9.88 18.70 21.31
N GLY A 56 -10.15 17.60 20.58
CA GLY A 56 -11.19 16.65 20.92
C GLY A 56 -10.97 16.10 22.32
N GLN A 57 -11.94 16.31 23.20
CA GLN A 57 -11.94 15.71 24.52
C GLN A 57 -12.38 14.25 24.42
N ILE A 58 -11.72 13.39 25.18
CA ILE A 58 -12.14 11.99 25.31
C ILE A 58 -13.45 11.99 26.09
N LEU A 59 -14.53 11.63 25.41
CA LEU A 59 -15.88 11.60 26.00
C LEU A 59 -16.14 10.33 26.82
N VAL A 60 -15.43 9.23 26.52
CA VAL A 60 -15.58 7.94 27.19
C VAL A 60 -14.24 7.23 27.31
N ASP A 61 -14.06 6.45 28.38
CA ASP A 61 -12.92 5.55 28.50
C ASP A 61 -13.07 4.39 27.50
N LEU A 62 -12.08 4.21 26.63
CA LEU A 62 -12.11 3.17 25.59
C LEU A 62 -11.96 1.75 26.15
N THR A 63 -11.52 1.61 27.40
CA THR A 63 -11.43 0.32 28.08
C THR A 63 -12.74 -0.06 28.78
N ASP A 64 -13.65 0.90 28.94
CA ASP A 64 -14.98 0.67 29.50
C ASP A 64 -16.03 0.62 28.39
N LYS A 65 -16.39 -0.61 28.03
CA LYS A 65 -17.40 -0.89 27.02
C LYS A 65 -18.77 -0.35 27.39
N GLU A 66 -19.15 -0.39 28.67
CA GLU A 66 -20.50 0.03 29.09
C GLU A 66 -20.62 1.56 29.03
N ALA A 67 -19.57 2.29 29.44
CA ALA A 67 -19.52 3.74 29.31
C ALA A 67 -19.73 4.23 27.87
N LEU A 68 -19.22 3.49 26.87
CA LEU A 68 -19.46 3.78 25.46
C LEU A 68 -20.93 3.59 25.07
N TRP A 69 -21.56 2.50 25.52
CA TRP A 69 -22.98 2.23 25.20
C TRP A 69 -23.91 3.25 25.85
N GLU A 70 -23.67 3.61 27.11
CA GLU A 70 -24.44 4.63 27.81
C GLU A 70 -24.35 6.00 27.11
N ALA A 71 -23.15 6.40 26.66
CA ALA A 71 -22.97 7.65 25.93
C ALA A 71 -23.75 7.68 24.61
N LEU A 72 -23.76 6.57 23.87
CA LEU A 72 -24.49 6.47 22.60
C LEU A 72 -26.01 6.50 22.79
N ASP A 73 -26.53 5.83 23.83
CA ASP A 73 -27.96 5.85 24.16
C ASP A 73 -28.40 7.22 24.71
N ALA A 74 -27.54 7.93 25.43
CA ALA A 74 -27.82 9.25 26.02
C ALA A 74 -27.91 10.38 24.98
N ASP A 75 -27.08 10.34 23.92
CA ASP A 75 -27.08 11.35 22.84
C ASP A 75 -28.27 11.20 21.87
N GLY A 76 -29.17 10.25 22.13
CA GLY A 76 -30.38 10.04 21.35
C GLY A 76 -30.13 9.44 19.97
N TRP A 77 -29.01 8.72 19.79
CA TRP A 77 -28.69 7.99 18.56
C TRP A 77 -29.65 6.79 18.38
N ARG A 78 -30.87 7.05 17.91
CA ARG A 78 -31.82 6.07 17.39
C ARG A 78 -32.56 6.62 16.18
#